data_AF-A0A955KZS3-F1
#
_entry.id   AF-A0A955KZS3-F1
#
_cell.length_a   1.000
_cell.length_b   1.000
_cell.length_c   1.000
_cell.angle_alpha   90.00
_cell.angle_beta   90.00
_cell.angle_gamma   90.00
#
_symmetry.space_group_name_H-M   'P 1'
#
loop_
_entity.id
_entity.type
_entity.pdbx_description
1 polymer ?
#
loop_
_entity_poly.entity_id
_entity_poly.type
_entity_poly.pdbx_seq_one_letter_code
_entity_poly.pdbx_strand_id
1 'polypeptide(L)'
;MTGFNFEKNLDHQSKAVSATVAVFDGLEIIKPKETDRQFVNPLIDKSGTDYARNIRKTREEYGVQEGKVKHDSTIIDIMMETGTGKTYTYTKTIFELNKLYGIFKFVIVVPTLSIKAGTIDFLKSDSSREHFKEQYGKTLNLHIVESQKGGKSKKLYLPPAVNSFVNSGIFEKNYIQVLIINAGMINSETMQKSFDATLFDTYSVPFDAIGATRPFVIIDEPHKFTQGNKTWENIQKIKPQYILR
;
A
#
# COMPACT_ATOMS: atom_id res chain seq x y z
N MET A 1 -0.88 -18.43 26.32
CA MET A 1 -1.29 -17.85 25.02
C MET A 1 -0.61 -18.65 23.94
N THR A 2 -1.36 -19.50 23.24
CA THR A 2 -0.87 -20.26 22.10
C THR A 2 -0.57 -19.27 20.97
N GLY A 3 0.71 -19.04 20.69
CA GLY A 3 1.15 -18.15 19.61
C GLY A 3 0.60 -18.62 18.27
N PHE A 4 0.26 -17.67 17.40
CA PHE A 4 -0.02 -17.95 15.99
C PHE A 4 1.25 -18.55 15.35
N ASN A 5 1.24 -19.86 15.09
CA ASN A 5 2.30 -20.53 14.33
C ASN A 5 2.04 -20.31 12.84
N PHE A 6 2.97 -19.62 12.18
CA PHE A 6 2.94 -19.46 10.73
C PHE A 6 3.38 -20.75 10.05
N GLU A 7 2.52 -21.31 9.21
CA GLU A 7 2.96 -22.27 8.22
C GLU A 7 3.76 -21.52 7.14
N LYS A 8 5.09 -21.67 7.19
CA LYS A 8 6.00 -20.94 6.31
C LYS A 8 5.88 -21.47 4.87
N ASN A 9 5.93 -20.56 3.91
CA ASN A 9 6.10 -20.88 2.48
C ASN A 9 5.01 -21.76 1.86
N LEU A 10 3.75 -21.54 2.24
CA LEU A 10 2.61 -22.09 1.51
C LEU A 10 2.75 -21.75 0.02
N ASP A 11 2.64 -22.77 -0.83
CA ASP A 11 2.94 -22.68 -2.26
C ASP A 11 2.03 -21.66 -2.96
N HIS A 12 0.72 -21.67 -2.66
CA HIS A 12 -0.22 -20.71 -3.24
C HIS A 12 0.07 -19.25 -2.85
N GLN A 13 0.53 -19.01 -1.62
CA GLN A 13 0.92 -17.67 -1.17
C GLN A 13 2.22 -17.21 -1.86
N SER A 14 3.21 -18.11 -1.95
CA SER A 14 4.49 -17.82 -2.59
C SER A 14 4.31 -17.55 -4.09
N LYS A 15 3.45 -18.33 -4.77
CA LYS A 15 3.04 -18.10 -6.16
C LYS A 15 2.39 -16.74 -6.36
N ALA A 16 1.43 -16.37 -5.51
CA ALA A 16 0.78 -15.07 -5.60
C ALA A 16 1.76 -13.90 -5.42
N VAL A 17 2.69 -14.00 -4.46
CA VAL A 17 3.76 -12.99 -4.26
C VAL A 17 4.66 -12.90 -5.49
N SER A 18 5.19 -14.03 -5.97
CA SER A 18 6.07 -14.07 -7.14
C SER A 18 5.39 -13.53 -8.40
N ALA A 19 4.15 -13.92 -8.66
CA ALA A 19 3.34 -13.42 -9.78
C ALA A 19 3.19 -11.90 -9.73
N THR A 20 2.92 -11.35 -8.54
CA THR A 20 2.73 -9.91 -8.34
C THR A 20 4.03 -9.14 -8.60
N VAL A 21 5.14 -9.62 -8.06
CA VAL A 21 6.46 -8.99 -8.21
C VAL A 21 6.96 -9.06 -9.65
N ALA A 22 6.73 -10.20 -10.33
CA ALA A 22 7.17 -10.43 -11.71
C ALA A 22 6.63 -9.40 -12.70
N VAL A 23 5.47 -8.77 -12.41
CA VAL A 23 4.93 -7.67 -13.22
C VAL A 23 5.93 -6.51 -13.37
N PHE A 24 6.76 -6.27 -12.35
CA PHE A 24 7.71 -5.16 -12.30
C PHE A 24 9.13 -5.54 -12.72
N ASP A 25 9.35 -6.78 -13.16
CA ASP A 25 10.69 -7.25 -13.54
C ASP A 25 11.25 -6.47 -14.73
N GLY A 26 12.52 -6.06 -14.63
CA GLY A 26 13.21 -5.27 -15.66
C GLY A 26 12.71 -3.83 -15.85
N LEU A 27 11.72 -3.35 -15.09
CA LEU A 27 11.26 -1.96 -15.19
C LEU A 27 12.28 -0.98 -14.62
N GLU A 28 12.38 0.20 -15.23
CA GLU A 28 13.30 1.24 -14.78
C GLU A 28 12.86 1.80 -13.42
N ILE A 29 13.82 1.94 -12.51
CA ILE A 29 13.61 2.53 -11.18
C ILE A 29 14.21 3.94 -11.16
N ILE A 30 13.34 4.95 -11.19
CA ILE A 30 13.72 6.36 -11.20
C ILE A 30 13.71 6.91 -9.78
N LYS A 31 14.91 7.21 -9.25
CA LYS A 31 15.05 7.80 -7.91
C LYS A 31 14.50 9.24 -7.88
N PRO A 32 13.85 9.68 -6.78
CA PRO A 32 13.36 11.04 -6.67
C PRO A 32 14.52 12.04 -6.69
N LYS A 33 14.35 13.15 -7.42
CA LYS A 33 15.34 14.24 -7.54
C LYS A 33 14.97 15.47 -6.69
N GLU A 34 13.79 15.47 -6.08
CA GLU A 34 13.22 16.58 -5.32
C GLU A 34 13.93 16.78 -3.96
N THR A 35 13.75 17.96 -3.35
CA THR A 35 14.27 18.29 -2.01
C THR A 35 13.81 17.26 -0.96
N ASP A 36 12.59 16.74 -1.12
CA ASP A 36 11.96 15.76 -0.25
C ASP A 36 12.23 14.30 -0.65
N ARG A 37 13.25 14.04 -1.48
CA ARG A 37 13.58 12.69 -2.00
C ARG A 37 13.70 11.59 -0.95
N GLN A 38 13.98 11.95 0.29
CA GLN A 38 14.10 11.02 1.42
C GLN A 38 12.74 10.54 1.96
N PHE A 39 11.64 11.21 1.61
CA PHE A 39 10.28 10.88 2.05
C PHE A 39 9.42 10.26 0.94
N VAL A 40 9.94 10.23 -0.29
CA VAL A 40 9.22 9.82 -1.50
C VAL A 40 9.75 8.49 -2.02
N ASN A 41 8.86 7.58 -2.41
CA ASN A 41 9.26 6.32 -3.07
C ASN A 41 10.01 6.58 -4.39
N PRO A 42 10.96 5.71 -4.78
CA PRO A 42 11.39 5.66 -6.17
C PRO A 42 10.19 5.33 -7.08
N LEU A 43 10.23 5.86 -8.31
CA LEU A 43 9.22 5.61 -9.32
C LEU A 43 9.57 4.34 -10.10
N ILE A 44 8.63 3.39 -10.22
CA ILE A 44 8.76 2.26 -11.14
C ILE A 44 8.12 2.65 -12.47
N ASP A 45 8.92 2.84 -13.51
CA ASP A 45 8.44 3.31 -14.81
C ASP A 45 7.76 2.21 -15.63
N LYS A 46 6.55 2.51 -16.10
CA LYS A 46 5.73 1.64 -16.96
C LYS A 46 5.67 2.11 -18.41
N SER A 47 6.41 3.15 -18.79
CA SER A 47 6.34 3.75 -20.13
C SER A 47 6.78 2.80 -21.25
N GLY A 48 7.66 1.85 -20.93
CA GLY A 48 8.15 0.82 -21.85
C GLY A 48 7.16 -0.32 -22.13
N THR A 49 7.54 -1.24 -23.00
CA THR A 49 6.74 -2.43 -23.35
C THR A 49 6.73 -3.51 -22.27
N ASP A 50 7.71 -3.45 -21.37
CA ASP A 50 8.06 -4.53 -20.46
C ASP A 50 6.96 -4.79 -19.43
N TYR A 51 6.32 -3.74 -18.93
CA TYR A 51 5.21 -3.85 -17.97
C TYR A 51 4.08 -4.73 -18.52
N ALA A 52 3.60 -4.41 -19.72
CA ALA A 52 2.53 -5.19 -20.34
C ALA A 52 2.99 -6.57 -20.82
N ARG A 53 4.26 -6.72 -21.22
CA ARG A 53 4.84 -8.02 -21.55
C ARG A 53 4.88 -8.94 -20.32
N ASN A 54 5.29 -8.41 -19.17
CA ASN A 54 5.35 -9.14 -17.92
C ASN A 54 3.95 -9.58 -17.48
N ILE A 55 2.94 -8.69 -17.54
CA ILE A 55 1.55 -9.07 -17.23
C ILE A 55 1.07 -10.22 -18.12
N ARG A 56 1.33 -10.17 -19.43
CA ARG A 56 0.95 -11.27 -20.35
C ARG A 56 1.63 -12.58 -19.96
N LYS A 57 2.94 -12.54 -19.75
CA LYS A 57 3.73 -13.71 -19.36
C LYS A 57 3.22 -14.32 -18.05
N THR A 58 3.01 -13.50 -17.02
CA THR A 58 2.45 -13.96 -15.74
C THR A 58 1.08 -14.58 -15.94
N ARG A 59 0.20 -13.95 -16.72
CA ARG A 59 -1.13 -14.50 -16.98
C ARG A 59 -1.08 -15.85 -17.70
N GLU A 60 -0.19 -16.01 -18.69
CA GLU A 60 0.01 -17.29 -19.38
C GLU A 60 0.52 -18.38 -18.43
N GLU A 61 1.50 -18.05 -17.59
CA GLU A 61 2.08 -18.98 -16.61
C GLU A 61 1.05 -19.49 -15.59
N TYR A 62 0.11 -18.63 -15.17
CA TYR A 62 -0.94 -18.97 -14.21
C TYR A 62 -2.29 -19.31 -14.86
N GLY A 63 -2.35 -19.49 -16.20
CA GLY A 63 -3.56 -19.93 -16.90
C GLY A 63 -4.70 -18.91 -16.98
N VAL A 64 -4.44 -17.62 -16.83
CA VAL A 64 -5.43 -16.54 -16.83
C VAL A 64 -5.70 -16.02 -18.24
N GLN A 65 -6.70 -16.60 -18.91
CA GLN A 65 -7.04 -16.28 -20.30
C GLN A 65 -8.02 -15.10 -20.47
N GLU A 66 -8.67 -14.63 -19.40
CA GLU A 66 -9.75 -13.64 -19.49
C GLU A 66 -9.30 -12.18 -19.65
N GLY A 67 -9.93 -11.45 -20.57
CA GLY A 67 -9.79 -9.98 -20.67
C GLY A 67 -8.48 -9.50 -21.33
N LYS A 68 -8.47 -8.23 -21.76
CA LYS A 68 -7.32 -7.61 -22.43
C LYS A 68 -6.34 -7.00 -21.42
N VAL A 69 -5.04 -7.16 -21.67
CA VAL A 69 -4.00 -6.44 -20.91
C VAL A 69 -4.06 -4.96 -21.26
N LYS A 70 -4.34 -4.12 -20.26
CA LYS A 70 -4.37 -2.66 -20.38
C LYS A 70 -2.98 -2.11 -20.11
N HIS A 71 -2.36 -1.52 -21.13
CA HIS A 71 -0.99 -0.99 -21.07
C HIS A 71 -0.86 0.26 -20.18
N ASP A 72 -1.95 1.01 -20.06
CA ASP A 72 -2.05 2.28 -19.37
C ASP A 72 -2.49 2.13 -17.90
N SER A 73 -3.18 1.04 -17.56
CA SER A 73 -3.63 0.75 -16.20
C SER A 73 -2.44 0.53 -15.25
N THR A 74 -2.52 1.08 -14.04
CA THR A 74 -1.60 0.78 -12.92
C THR A 74 -2.24 -0.11 -11.86
N ILE A 75 -3.42 -0.63 -12.16
CA ILE A 75 -4.17 -1.54 -11.30
C ILE A 75 -3.81 -2.98 -11.69
N ILE A 76 -3.35 -3.75 -10.71
CA ILE A 76 -3.02 -5.16 -10.82
C ILE A 76 -3.96 -5.90 -9.87
N ASP A 77 -4.71 -6.87 -10.40
CA ASP A 77 -5.64 -7.69 -9.63
C ASP A 77 -5.00 -9.06 -9.33
N ILE A 78 -5.02 -9.47 -8.06
CA ILE A 78 -4.50 -10.72 -7.53
C ILE A 78 -5.68 -11.50 -6.94
N MET A 79 -6.13 -12.54 -7.66
CA MET A 79 -7.25 -13.35 -7.20
C MET A 79 -6.77 -14.42 -6.21
N MET A 80 -7.35 -14.41 -5.01
CA MET A 80 -7.13 -15.42 -3.99
C MET A 80 -8.45 -15.77 -3.31
N GLU A 81 -8.67 -17.06 -3.05
CA GLU A 81 -9.84 -17.53 -2.32
C GLU A 81 -9.82 -17.07 -0.86
N THR A 82 -11.00 -16.81 -0.29
CA THR A 82 -11.13 -16.45 1.13
C THR A 82 -10.57 -17.56 2.02
N GLY A 83 -9.88 -17.18 3.10
CA GLY A 83 -9.25 -18.15 4.02
C GLY A 83 -7.86 -18.63 3.59
N THR A 84 -7.35 -18.25 2.42
CA THR A 84 -6.02 -18.70 1.93
C THR A 84 -4.83 -17.84 2.41
N GLY A 85 -5.08 -16.80 3.21
CA GLY A 85 -4.04 -15.92 3.77
C GLY A 85 -3.69 -14.71 2.91
N LYS A 86 -4.70 -14.00 2.38
CA LYS A 86 -4.54 -12.73 1.64
C LYS A 86 -3.71 -11.70 2.41
N THR A 87 -3.99 -11.53 3.71
CA THR A 87 -3.25 -10.61 4.60
C THR A 87 -1.75 -10.91 4.64
N TYR A 88 -1.39 -12.18 4.81
CA TYR A 88 0.01 -12.60 4.77
C TYR A 88 0.63 -12.34 3.38
N THR A 89 -0.11 -12.67 2.33
CA THR A 89 0.37 -12.57 0.94
C THR A 89 0.70 -11.12 0.58
N TYR A 90 -0.22 -10.17 0.75
CA TYR A 90 0.09 -8.77 0.44
C TYR A 90 1.17 -8.22 1.37
N THR A 91 1.27 -8.71 2.62
CA THR A 91 2.33 -8.29 3.56
C THR A 91 3.69 -8.74 3.06
N LYS A 92 3.80 -10.00 2.63
CA LYS A 92 5.03 -10.52 2.01
C LYS A 92 5.36 -9.78 0.71
N THR A 93 4.36 -9.44 -0.10
CA THR A 93 4.54 -8.59 -1.30
C THR A 93 5.10 -7.20 -0.95
N ILE A 94 4.65 -6.55 0.13
CA ILE A 94 5.24 -5.29 0.61
C ILE A 94 6.74 -5.45 0.86
N PHE A 95 7.15 -6.52 1.55
CA PHE A 95 8.55 -6.79 1.84
C PHE A 95 9.37 -7.11 0.57
N GLU A 96 8.83 -7.89 -0.36
CA GLU A 96 9.51 -8.18 -1.64
C GLU A 96 9.66 -6.92 -2.51
N LEU A 97 8.62 -6.09 -2.62
CA LEU A 97 8.70 -4.81 -3.34
C LEU A 97 9.71 -3.85 -2.70
N ASN A 98 9.84 -3.88 -1.37
CA ASN A 98 10.88 -3.13 -0.69
C ASN A 98 12.27 -3.66 -0.99
N LYS A 99 12.46 -4.98 -0.92
CA LYS A 99 13.74 -5.65 -1.16
C LYS A 99 14.24 -5.45 -2.59
N LEU A 100 13.36 -5.60 -3.57
CA LEU A 100 13.71 -5.61 -4.99
C LEU A 100 13.76 -4.21 -5.60
N TYR A 101 12.83 -3.33 -5.21
CA TYR A 101 12.65 -2.03 -5.87
C TYR A 101 12.80 -0.83 -4.94
N GLY A 102 13.07 -1.06 -3.65
CA GLY A 102 13.26 0.01 -2.68
C GLY A 102 11.98 0.77 -2.30
N ILE A 103 10.80 0.26 -2.67
CA ILE A 103 9.50 0.86 -2.30
C ILE A 103 9.31 0.74 -0.79
N PHE A 104 9.07 1.86 -0.10
CA PHE A 104 8.98 1.92 1.36
C PHE A 104 7.75 2.65 1.89
N LYS A 105 6.92 3.24 1.01
CA LYS A 105 5.62 3.87 1.33
C LYS A 105 4.47 3.07 0.75
N PHE A 106 3.64 2.52 1.61
CA PHE A 106 2.45 1.76 1.23
C PHE A 106 1.20 2.29 1.94
N VAL A 107 0.06 2.22 1.28
CA VAL A 107 -1.25 2.49 1.86
C VAL A 107 -2.09 1.22 1.74
N ILE A 108 -2.57 0.68 2.87
CA ILE A 108 -3.52 -0.43 2.90
C ILE A 108 -4.92 0.15 3.13
N VAL A 109 -5.80 -0.05 2.16
CA VAL A 109 -7.20 0.35 2.21
C VAL A 109 -8.05 -0.89 2.53
N VAL A 110 -8.83 -0.81 3.60
CA VAL A 110 -9.71 -1.90 4.06
C VAL A 110 -11.17 -1.44 4.11
N PRO A 111 -12.17 -2.33 3.92
CA PRO A 111 -13.56 -1.88 3.79
C PRO A 111 -14.19 -1.50 5.12
N THR A 112 -13.85 -2.19 6.22
CA THR A 112 -14.54 -2.06 7.52
C THR A 112 -13.58 -1.85 8.68
N LEU A 113 -14.10 -1.36 9.81
CA LEU A 113 -13.32 -1.22 11.04
C LEU A 113 -12.87 -2.58 11.60
N SER A 114 -13.69 -3.62 11.47
CA SER A 114 -13.33 -4.97 11.93
C SER A 114 -12.18 -5.57 11.12
N ILE A 115 -12.22 -5.41 9.79
CA ILE A 115 -11.10 -5.84 8.93
C ILE A 115 -9.86 -5.01 9.26
N LYS A 116 -10.00 -3.69 9.45
CA LYS A 116 -8.90 -2.82 9.88
C LYS A 116 -8.26 -3.31 11.19
N ALA A 117 -9.05 -3.66 12.19
CA ALA A 117 -8.56 -4.18 13.47
C ALA A 117 -7.81 -5.51 13.27
N GLY A 118 -8.40 -6.47 12.55
CA GLY A 118 -7.76 -7.75 12.26
C GLY A 118 -6.45 -7.61 11.47
N THR A 119 -6.40 -6.70 10.49
CA THR A 119 -5.16 -6.37 9.77
C THR A 119 -4.11 -5.80 10.72
N ILE A 120 -4.48 -4.85 11.60
CA ILE A 120 -3.55 -4.26 12.58
C ILE A 120 -3.02 -5.32 13.54
N ASP A 121 -3.90 -6.16 14.09
CA ASP A 121 -3.53 -7.21 15.04
C ASP A 121 -2.56 -8.21 14.40
N PHE A 122 -2.83 -8.62 13.16
CA PHE A 122 -1.91 -9.47 12.39
C PHE A 122 -0.54 -8.80 12.22
N LEU A 123 -0.50 -7.55 11.74
CA LEU A 123 0.75 -6.85 11.43
C LEU A 123 1.55 -6.47 12.69
N LYS A 124 0.87 -6.30 13.84
CA LYS A 124 1.52 -5.99 15.13
C LYS A 124 1.90 -7.23 15.94
N SER A 125 1.34 -8.39 15.64
CA SER A 125 1.64 -9.63 16.38
C SER A 125 3.14 -9.93 16.37
N ASP A 126 3.67 -10.37 17.52
CA ASP A 126 5.10 -10.66 17.65
C ASP A 126 5.54 -11.76 16.69
N SER A 127 4.72 -12.80 16.49
CA SER A 127 5.02 -13.86 15.54
C SER A 127 5.12 -13.36 14.10
N SER A 128 4.26 -12.44 13.66
CA SER A 128 4.32 -11.85 12.32
C SER A 128 5.57 -10.99 12.18
N ARG A 129 5.84 -10.14 13.18
CA ARG A 129 6.99 -9.24 13.19
C ARG A 129 8.31 -10.01 13.19
N GLU A 130 8.44 -11.04 14.02
CA GLU A 130 9.60 -11.93 14.06
C GLU A 130 9.77 -12.65 12.73
N HIS A 131 8.71 -13.26 12.19
CA HIS A 131 8.74 -13.95 10.91
C HIS A 131 9.29 -13.08 9.78
N PHE A 132 8.75 -11.87 9.60
CA PHE A 132 9.22 -10.97 8.54
C PHE A 132 10.57 -10.33 8.84
N LYS A 133 10.89 -10.07 10.11
CA LYS A 133 12.20 -9.53 10.50
C LYS A 133 13.33 -10.53 10.28
N GLU A 134 13.11 -11.82 10.59
CA GLU A 134 14.05 -12.90 10.28
C GLU A 134 14.32 -12.99 8.77
N GLN A 135 13.27 -12.89 7.96
CA GLN A 135 13.37 -13.09 6.51
C GLN A 135 13.93 -11.86 5.76
N TYR A 136 13.59 -10.64 6.20
CA TYR A 136 13.89 -9.40 5.46
C TYR A 136 14.76 -8.39 6.23
N GLY A 137 15.07 -8.64 7.51
CA GLY A 137 15.82 -7.71 8.36
C GLY A 137 15.06 -6.42 8.70
N LYS A 138 13.77 -6.33 8.38
CA LYS A 138 12.94 -5.13 8.51
C LYS A 138 11.61 -5.42 9.19
N THR A 139 10.97 -4.38 9.69
CA THR A 139 9.61 -4.44 10.25
C THR A 139 8.72 -3.38 9.61
N LEU A 140 7.40 -3.52 9.76
CA LEU A 140 6.47 -2.49 9.30
C LEU A 140 6.24 -1.46 10.40
N ASN A 141 6.35 -0.18 10.06
CA ASN A 141 5.88 0.92 10.90
C ASN A 141 4.48 1.33 10.44
N LEU A 142 3.50 1.16 11.33
CA LEU A 142 2.08 1.31 11.00
C LEU A 142 1.56 2.69 11.38
N HIS A 143 1.06 3.42 10.39
CA HIS A 143 0.42 4.72 10.55
C HIS A 143 -1.10 4.52 10.43
N ILE A 144 -1.81 4.53 11.56
CA ILE A 144 -3.21 4.10 11.61
C ILE A 144 -4.14 5.33 11.53
N VAL A 145 -4.90 5.46 10.45
CA VAL A 145 -5.83 6.60 10.28
C VAL A 145 -7.10 6.39 11.08
N GLU A 146 -7.28 7.19 12.13
CA GLU A 146 -8.48 7.16 12.97
C GLU A 146 -9.40 8.36 12.70
N SER A 147 -10.68 8.17 13.02
CA SER A 147 -11.62 9.28 13.03
C SER A 147 -11.25 10.23 14.16
N GLN A 148 -11.04 11.50 13.84
CA GLN A 148 -10.78 12.51 14.85
C GLN A 148 -12.10 12.91 15.49
N LYS A 149 -12.22 12.70 16.81
CA LYS A 149 -13.29 13.32 17.59
C LYS A 149 -13.03 14.82 17.63
N GLY A 150 -13.99 15.63 17.17
CA GLY A 150 -13.84 17.07 17.05
C GLY A 150 -13.33 17.70 18.35
N GLY A 151 -12.19 18.39 18.28
CA GLY A 151 -11.68 19.22 19.36
C GLY A 151 -12.08 20.68 19.16
N LYS A 152 -12.23 21.43 20.26
CA LYS A 152 -12.53 22.88 20.26
C LYS A 152 -11.37 23.77 19.76
N SER A 153 -10.39 23.21 19.05
CA SER A 153 -9.22 23.95 18.54
C SER A 153 -9.62 24.80 17.34
N LYS A 154 -9.24 26.07 17.35
CA LYS A 154 -9.40 26.99 16.20
C LYS A 154 -8.49 26.64 15.02
N LYS A 155 -7.36 25.98 15.28
CA LYS A 155 -6.39 25.57 14.25
C LYS A 155 -6.66 24.14 13.81
N LEU A 156 -6.75 23.93 12.50
CA LEU A 156 -6.95 22.64 11.86
C LEU A 156 -5.58 22.01 11.54
N TYR A 157 -5.32 20.84 12.12
CA TYR A 157 -4.11 20.05 11.84
C TYR A 157 -4.43 18.83 11.00
N LEU A 158 -3.51 18.46 10.11
CA LEU A 158 -3.57 17.22 9.35
C LEU A 158 -3.69 16.02 10.29
N PRO A 159 -4.36 14.92 9.87
CA PRO A 159 -4.48 13.72 10.70
C PRO A 159 -3.09 13.23 11.14
N PRO A 160 -2.87 12.90 12.44
CA PRO A 160 -1.56 12.53 12.96
C PRO A 160 -0.90 11.38 12.21
N ALA A 161 -1.68 10.36 11.81
CA ALA A 161 -1.18 9.25 11.01
C ALA A 161 -0.72 9.67 9.61
N VAL A 162 -1.40 10.64 8.99
CA VAL A 162 -0.98 11.19 7.69
C VAL A 162 0.30 11.99 7.85
N ASN A 163 0.37 12.86 8.86
CA ASN A 163 1.57 13.64 9.16
C ASN A 163 2.78 12.74 9.46
N SER A 164 2.60 11.72 10.29
CA SER A 164 3.65 10.75 10.62
C SER A 164 4.05 9.93 9.38
N PHE A 165 3.07 9.47 8.59
CA PHE A 165 3.36 8.71 7.38
C PHE A 165 4.14 9.56 6.39
N VAL A 166 3.75 10.80 6.11
CA VAL A 166 4.44 11.62 5.09
C VAL A 166 5.85 12.02 5.54
N ASN A 167 6.05 12.31 6.83
CA ASN A 167 7.36 12.73 7.36
C ASN A 167 8.31 11.57 7.70
N SER A 168 7.88 10.32 7.69
CA SER A 168 8.80 9.19 7.79
C SER A 168 9.63 9.05 6.52
N GLY A 169 10.90 8.70 6.61
CA GLY A 169 11.78 8.67 5.44
C GLY A 169 12.59 7.39 5.29
N ILE A 170 13.32 7.30 4.19
CA ILE A 170 14.24 6.20 3.87
C ILE A 170 15.42 6.10 4.87
N PHE A 171 15.66 7.15 5.66
CA PHE A 171 16.63 7.12 6.76
C PHE A 171 16.23 6.16 7.89
N GLU A 172 14.95 5.81 8.02
CA GLU A 172 14.46 4.76 8.92
C GLU A 172 14.71 3.35 8.34
N LYS A 173 15.99 3.00 8.11
CA LYS A 173 16.43 1.84 7.29
C LYS A 173 15.79 0.49 7.66
N ASN A 174 15.36 0.31 8.91
CA ASN A 174 14.78 -0.93 9.44
C ASN A 174 13.26 -0.99 9.31
N TYR A 175 12.62 0.04 8.76
CA TYR A 175 11.18 0.19 8.69
C TYR A 175 10.67 0.39 7.27
N ILE A 176 9.58 -0.31 6.95
CA ILE A 176 8.71 -0.01 5.80
C ILE A 176 7.48 0.71 6.35
N GLN A 177 7.11 1.83 5.74
CA GLN A 177 6.08 2.73 6.24
C GLN A 177 4.73 2.36 5.61
N VAL A 178 3.76 1.99 6.46
CA VAL A 178 2.45 1.49 6.00
C VAL A 178 1.33 2.31 6.64
N LEU A 179 0.61 3.07 5.82
CA LEU A 179 -0.61 3.78 6.25
C LEU A 179 -1.81 2.83 6.14
N ILE A 180 -2.58 2.66 7.22
CA ILE A 180 -3.78 1.81 7.22
C ILE A 180 -5.03 2.69 7.37
N ILE A 181 -5.93 2.60 6.40
CA ILE A 181 -7.14 3.43 6.34
C ILE A 181 -8.35 2.61 5.91
N ASN A 182 -9.50 2.81 6.57
CA ASN A 182 -10.74 2.15 6.18
C ASN A 182 -11.60 3.02 5.25
N ALA A 183 -12.54 2.40 4.53
CA ALA A 183 -13.45 3.07 3.58
C ALA A 183 -14.19 4.29 4.19
N GLY A 184 -14.59 4.21 5.46
CA GLY A 184 -15.23 5.33 6.16
C GLY A 184 -14.33 6.57 6.25
N MET A 185 -13.04 6.39 6.49
CA MET A 185 -12.07 7.49 6.51
C MET A 185 -11.71 7.99 5.12
N ILE A 186 -11.60 7.09 4.14
CA ILE A 186 -11.45 7.47 2.71
C ILE A 186 -12.58 8.41 2.27
N ASN A 187 -13.81 8.16 2.74
CA ASN A 187 -14.97 8.99 2.40
C ASN A 187 -15.16 10.22 3.30
N SER A 188 -14.32 10.39 4.32
CA SER A 188 -14.45 11.52 5.24
C SER A 188 -14.03 12.83 4.61
N GLU A 189 -14.68 13.92 5.00
CA GLU A 189 -14.27 15.28 4.62
C GLU A 189 -12.87 15.61 5.12
N THR A 190 -12.48 15.05 6.27
CA THR A 190 -11.15 15.22 6.86
C THR A 190 -10.05 14.88 5.89
N MET A 191 -10.20 13.85 5.05
CA MET A 191 -9.16 13.45 4.08
C MET A 191 -9.08 14.36 2.83
N GLN A 192 -10.10 15.19 2.61
CA GLN A 192 -10.29 15.98 1.38
C GLN A 192 -10.19 17.49 1.60
N LYS A 193 -10.40 17.96 2.83
CA LYS A 193 -10.33 19.39 3.16
C LYS A 193 -8.90 19.88 3.31
N SER A 194 -8.71 21.19 3.09
CA SER A 194 -7.45 21.87 3.39
C SER A 194 -7.32 22.15 4.89
N PHE A 195 -6.09 22.09 5.38
CA PHE A 195 -5.70 22.41 6.75
C PHE A 195 -4.74 23.61 6.79
N ASP A 196 -4.53 24.19 7.97
CA ASP A 196 -3.67 25.37 8.14
C ASP A 196 -2.18 25.03 8.06
N ALA A 197 -1.83 23.77 8.33
CA ALA A 197 -0.48 23.24 8.26
C ALA A 197 -0.26 22.49 6.95
N THR A 198 0.90 22.72 6.33
CA THR A 198 1.34 22.06 5.09
C THR A 198 2.39 20.99 5.37
N LEU A 199 2.41 19.95 4.56
CA LEU A 199 3.51 18.99 4.44
C LEU A 199 4.34 19.30 3.20
N PHE A 200 5.66 19.16 3.28
CA PHE A 200 6.60 19.60 2.22
C PHE A 200 6.35 21.05 1.78
N ASP A 201 5.99 21.91 2.73
CA ASP A 201 5.64 23.34 2.52
C ASP A 201 4.56 23.62 1.46
N THR A 202 3.85 22.58 0.98
CA THR A 202 2.97 22.65 -0.19
C THR A 202 1.62 21.98 0.04
N TYR A 203 1.60 20.83 0.70
CA TYR A 203 0.42 19.97 0.74
C TYR A 203 -0.39 20.18 2.03
N SER A 204 -1.49 20.90 1.94
CA SER A 204 -2.45 21.11 3.04
C SER A 204 -3.63 20.14 3.05
N VAL A 205 -3.79 19.32 2.01
CA VAL A 205 -4.85 18.32 1.87
C VAL A 205 -4.27 16.92 2.09
N PRO A 206 -4.86 16.08 2.98
CA PRO A 206 -4.29 14.77 3.30
C PRO A 206 -4.06 13.85 2.10
N PHE A 207 -5.02 13.76 1.17
CA PHE A 207 -4.83 12.93 -0.03
C PHE A 207 -3.67 13.40 -0.91
N ASP A 208 -3.52 14.71 -1.09
CA ASP A 208 -2.42 15.26 -1.87
C ASP A 208 -1.07 15.02 -1.18
N ALA A 209 -1.01 15.18 0.15
CA ALA A 209 0.20 14.91 0.93
C ALA A 209 0.61 13.43 0.88
N ILE A 210 -0.35 12.49 0.96
CA ILE A 210 -0.08 11.06 0.79
C ILE A 210 0.41 10.80 -0.64
N GLY A 211 -0.26 11.36 -1.64
CA GLY A 211 0.09 11.19 -3.05
C GLY A 211 1.49 11.67 -3.41
N ALA A 212 1.93 12.77 -2.78
CA ALA A 212 3.29 13.31 -2.94
C ALA A 212 4.39 12.29 -2.59
N THR A 213 4.11 11.33 -1.70
CA THR A 213 5.07 10.27 -1.34
C THR A 213 5.19 9.16 -2.39
N ARG A 214 4.40 9.23 -3.47
CA ARG A 214 4.31 8.22 -4.55
C ARG A 214 4.02 6.81 -3.99
N PRO A 215 2.94 6.62 -3.21
CA PRO A 215 2.70 5.35 -2.52
C PRO A 215 2.30 4.24 -3.50
N PHE A 216 2.53 3.01 -3.08
CA PHE A 216 1.77 1.86 -3.57
C PHE A 216 0.52 1.71 -2.72
N VAL A 217 -0.63 1.47 -3.35
CA VAL A 217 -1.89 1.21 -2.65
C VAL A 217 -2.22 -0.28 -2.74
N ILE A 218 -2.57 -0.89 -1.62
CA ILE A 218 -3.11 -2.23 -1.52
C ILE A 218 -4.56 -2.10 -1.08
N ILE A 219 -5.47 -2.76 -1.79
CA ILE A 219 -6.90 -2.78 -1.47
C ILE A 219 -7.26 -4.17 -0.99
N ASP A 220 -7.63 -4.30 0.28
CA ASP A 220 -8.19 -5.54 0.80
C ASP A 220 -9.69 -5.61 0.47
N GLU A 221 -10.17 -6.80 0.14
CA GLU A 221 -11.54 -7.07 -0.31
C GLU A 221 -12.02 -6.11 -1.42
N PRO A 222 -11.37 -6.12 -2.62
CA PRO A 222 -11.62 -5.16 -3.69
C PRO A 222 -13.06 -5.17 -4.22
N HIS A 223 -13.79 -6.28 -4.04
CA HIS A 223 -15.21 -6.38 -4.38
C HIS A 223 -16.10 -5.40 -3.58
N LYS A 224 -15.61 -4.86 -2.44
CA LYS A 224 -16.26 -3.78 -1.68
C LYS A 224 -15.98 -2.38 -2.25
N PHE A 225 -15.04 -2.26 -3.19
CA PHE A 225 -14.58 -1.02 -3.81
C PHE A 225 -14.82 -1.04 -5.32
N THR A 226 -16.07 -1.24 -5.72
CA THR A 226 -16.48 -1.25 -7.13
C THR A 226 -16.08 0.03 -7.85
N GLN A 227 -15.57 -0.11 -9.08
CA GLN A 227 -15.17 1.03 -9.91
C GLN A 227 -16.39 1.94 -10.16
N GLY A 228 -16.19 3.26 -10.04
CA GLY A 228 -17.24 4.25 -10.19
C GLY A 228 -18.05 4.53 -8.91
N ASN A 229 -17.78 3.84 -7.79
CA ASN A 229 -18.35 4.24 -6.51
C ASN A 229 -17.53 5.38 -5.88
N LYS A 230 -18.17 6.18 -5.01
CA LYS A 230 -17.55 7.34 -4.34
C LYS A 230 -16.26 6.97 -3.59
N THR A 231 -16.20 5.79 -2.98
CA THR A 231 -15.01 5.32 -2.26
C THR A 231 -13.85 5.08 -3.21
N TRP A 232 -14.11 4.45 -4.35
CA TRP A 232 -13.12 4.21 -5.40
C TRP A 232 -12.59 5.53 -5.95
N GLU A 233 -13.47 6.47 -6.28
CA GLU A 233 -13.07 7.82 -6.73
C GLU A 233 -12.19 8.53 -5.70
N ASN A 234 -12.51 8.41 -4.41
CA ASN A 234 -11.69 8.98 -3.34
C ASN A 234 -10.33 8.28 -3.19
N ILE A 235 -10.24 6.96 -3.40
CA ILE A 235 -8.94 6.26 -3.46
C ILE A 235 -8.10 6.80 -4.62
N GLN A 236 -8.70 7.05 -5.78
CA GLN A 236 -7.99 7.62 -6.94
C GLN A 236 -7.42 9.02 -6.68
N LYS A 237 -7.99 9.81 -5.75
CA LYS A 237 -7.44 11.12 -5.35
C LYS A 237 -6.05 11.03 -4.74
N ILE A 238 -5.67 9.88 -4.18
CA ILE A 238 -4.31 9.62 -3.69
C ILE A 238 -3.28 9.63 -4.83
N LYS A 239 -3.70 9.35 -6.07
CA LYS A 239 -2.82 9.24 -7.26
C LYS A 239 -1.62 8.30 -7.01
N PRO A 240 -1.86 7.04 -6.60
CA PRO A 240 -0.79 6.09 -6.31
C PRO A 240 -0.01 5.71 -7.57
N GLN A 241 1.22 5.24 -7.40
CA GLN A 241 1.99 4.69 -8.52
C GLN A 241 1.29 3.45 -9.09
N TYR A 242 0.93 2.52 -8.22
CA TYR A 242 0.22 1.28 -8.54
C TYR A 242 -0.80 0.94 -7.46
N ILE A 243 -1.85 0.22 -7.88
CA ILE A 243 -2.87 -0.31 -7.01
C ILE A 243 -2.86 -1.84 -7.15
N LEU A 244 -2.61 -2.54 -6.03
CA LEU A 244 -2.71 -3.99 -5.93
C LEU A 244 -4.05 -4.33 -5.26
N ARG A 245 -4.85 -5.21 -5.87
CA ARG A 245 -6.21 -5.54 -5.41
C ARG A 245 -6.44 -7.03 -5.32
#